data_AF-A0A5C8TSI2-F1
#
_entry.id   AF-A0A5C8TSI2-F1
#
_cell.length_a   1.000
_cell.length_b   1.000
_cell.length_c   1.000
_cell.angle_alpha   90.00
_cell.angle_beta   90.00
_cell.angle_gamma   90.00
#
_symmetry.space_group_name_H-M   'P 1'
#
loop_
_entity.id
_entity.type
_entity.pdbx_description
1 polymer ?
#
loop_
_entity_poly.entity_id
_entity_poly.type
_entity_poly.pdbx_seq_one_letter_code
_entity_poly.pdbx_strand_id
1 'polypeptide(L)'
;MPRYFFHTQIGDDVITDATGVALRDPDQAWEKAQDTIRAALAEARDQARLLTACLVVTDEAGDVVLEFPFSEVVSLPPDADPTLH
;
A
#
# COMPACT_ATOMS: atom_id res chain seq x y z
N MET A 1 -8.30 13.37 -12.07
CA MET A 1 -7.33 12.66 -11.22
C MET A 1 -8.03 11.40 -10.75
N PRO A 2 -7.55 10.21 -11.10
CA PRO A 2 -8.12 8.97 -10.61
C PRO A 2 -8.05 8.90 -9.09
N ARG A 3 -9.07 8.31 -8.47
CA ARG A 3 -9.16 8.12 -7.02
C ARG A 3 -8.83 6.68 -6.72
N TYR A 4 -7.82 6.47 -5.89
CA TYR A 4 -7.41 5.15 -5.45
C TYR A 4 -7.73 4.93 -3.98
N PHE A 5 -8.30 3.78 -3.66
CA PHE A 5 -8.68 3.37 -2.32
C PHE A 5 -7.73 2.30 -1.84
N PHE A 6 -7.18 2.49 -0.64
CA PHE A 6 -6.13 1.66 -0.06
C PHE A 6 -6.70 0.78 1.05
N HIS A 7 -7.03 -0.45 0.72
CA HIS A 7 -7.60 -1.41 1.67
C HIS A 7 -6.48 -2.22 2.30
N THR A 8 -6.46 -2.34 3.62
CA THR A 8 -5.48 -3.18 4.31
C THR A 8 -6.16 -4.45 4.79
N GLN A 9 -5.77 -5.59 4.26
CA GLN A 9 -6.25 -6.91 4.67
C GLN A 9 -5.22 -7.57 5.59
N ILE A 10 -5.61 -7.93 6.81
CA ILE A 10 -4.74 -8.49 7.86
C ILE A 10 -5.36 -9.81 8.36
N GLY A 11 -5.01 -10.92 7.73
CA GLY A 11 -5.64 -12.21 7.98
C GLY A 11 -7.10 -12.20 7.53
N ASP A 12 -8.03 -12.36 8.47
CA ASP A 12 -9.49 -12.32 8.23
C ASP A 12 -10.07 -10.89 8.34
N ASP A 13 -9.28 -9.95 8.84
CA ASP A 13 -9.72 -8.57 9.06
C ASP A 13 -9.45 -7.73 7.82
N VAL A 14 -10.45 -6.99 7.33
CA VAL A 14 -10.31 -6.09 6.18
C VAL A 14 -10.63 -4.67 6.63
N ILE A 15 -9.62 -3.81 6.54
CA ILE A 15 -9.73 -2.38 6.81
C ILE A 15 -9.87 -1.67 5.47
N THR A 16 -11.10 -1.28 5.15
CA THR A 16 -11.42 -0.54 3.93
C THR A 16 -11.14 0.95 4.13
N ASP A 17 -10.34 1.55 3.27
CA ASP A 17 -10.24 3.02 3.24
C ASP A 17 -11.39 3.59 2.43
N ALA A 18 -12.23 4.40 3.08
CA ALA A 18 -13.40 5.05 2.45
C ALA A 18 -13.07 6.46 1.90
N THR A 19 -11.91 7.01 2.24
CA THR A 19 -11.54 8.37 1.85
C THR A 19 -11.09 8.39 0.40
N GLY A 20 -10.22 7.44 0.04
CA GLY A 20 -9.54 7.37 -1.24
C GLY A 20 -8.60 8.56 -1.45
N VAL A 21 -7.43 8.31 -2.02
CA VAL A 21 -6.47 9.36 -2.36
C VAL A 21 -6.56 9.65 -3.85
N ALA A 22 -6.72 10.92 -4.20
CA ALA A 22 -6.63 11.35 -5.59
C ALA A 22 -5.16 11.33 -6.00
N LEU A 23 -4.79 10.38 -6.86
CA LEU A 23 -3.43 10.25 -7.36
C LEU A 23 -3.38 10.55 -8.85
N ARG A 24 -2.19 10.86 -9.33
CA ARG A 24 -2.01 11.20 -10.74
C ARG A 24 -1.96 9.96 -11.62
N ASP A 25 -1.19 8.97 -11.22
CA ASP A 25 -0.77 7.81 -12.01
C ASP A 25 -0.55 6.58 -11.10
N PRO A 26 -0.56 5.34 -11.65
CA PRO A 26 -0.34 4.12 -10.87
C PRO A 26 1.03 4.07 -10.18
N ASP A 27 2.09 4.66 -10.74
CA ASP A 27 3.39 4.81 -10.07
C ASP A 27 3.26 5.54 -8.73
N GLN A 28 2.48 6.62 -8.69
CA GLN A 28 2.23 7.37 -7.46
C GLN A 28 1.43 6.53 -6.45
N ALA A 29 0.56 5.63 -6.92
CA ALA A 29 -0.16 4.70 -6.06
C ALA A 29 0.79 3.67 -5.42
N TRP A 30 1.79 3.21 -6.17
CA TRP A 30 2.82 2.32 -5.64
C TRP A 30 3.72 3.00 -4.59
N GLU A 31 4.17 4.23 -4.85
CA GLU A 31 4.93 5.01 -3.87
C GLU A 31 4.10 5.27 -2.60
N LYS A 32 2.83 5.64 -2.77
CA LYS A 32 1.93 5.90 -1.64
C LYS A 32 1.64 4.64 -0.85
N ALA A 33 1.48 3.49 -1.52
CA ALA A 33 1.31 2.20 -0.88
C ALA A 33 2.47 1.89 0.08
N GLN A 34 3.71 2.04 -0.39
CA GLN A 34 4.89 1.81 0.45
C GLN A 34 4.96 2.76 1.65
N ASP A 35 4.68 4.05 1.43
CA ASP A 35 4.64 5.06 2.49
C ASP A 35 3.59 4.71 3.57
N THR A 36 2.37 4.34 3.14
CA THR A 36 1.30 3.89 4.03
C THR A 36 1.68 2.63 4.81
N ILE A 37 2.31 1.65 4.15
CA ILE A 37 2.78 0.41 4.79
C ILE A 37 3.84 0.73 5.86
N ARG A 38 4.83 1.57 5.53
CA ARG A 38 5.88 1.97 6.47
C ARG A 38 5.31 2.75 7.66
N ALA A 39 4.37 3.67 7.43
CA ALA A 39 3.69 4.40 8.49
C ALA A 39 2.92 3.43 9.40
N ALA A 40 2.13 2.52 8.83
CA ALA A 40 1.40 1.52 9.59
C ALA A 40 2.33 0.60 10.41
N LEU A 41 3.45 0.16 9.83
CA LEU A 41 4.47 -0.63 10.54
C LEU A 41 5.17 0.14 11.67
N ALA A 42 5.32 1.47 11.52
CA ALA A 42 5.92 2.32 12.55
C ALA A 42 4.95 2.59 13.71
N GLU A 43 3.65 2.70 13.43
CA GLU A 43 2.62 2.96 14.44
C GLU A 43 2.12 1.68 15.14
N ALA A 44 2.16 0.54 14.46
CA ALA A 44 1.65 -0.70 15.00
C ALA A 44 2.57 -1.32 16.06
N ARG A 45 1.97 -1.66 17.19
CA ARG A 45 2.62 -2.46 18.24
C ARG A 45 2.94 -3.89 17.78
N ASP A 46 2.13 -4.44 16.87
CA ASP A 46 2.19 -5.83 16.43
C ASP A 46 2.62 -5.93 14.97
N GLN A 47 3.91 -5.67 14.74
CA GLN A 47 4.51 -5.73 13.39
C GLN A 47 4.41 -7.13 12.78
N ALA A 48 4.53 -8.19 13.60
CA ALA A 48 4.40 -9.57 13.13
C ALA A 48 3.04 -9.85 12.49
N ARG A 49 1.95 -9.33 13.08
CA ARG A 49 0.62 -9.41 12.48
C ARG A 49 0.55 -8.61 11.18
N LEU A 50 1.10 -7.40 11.15
CA LEU A 50 1.12 -6.58 9.93
C LEU A 50 1.97 -7.18 8.81
N LEU A 51 3.02 -7.95 9.09
CA LEU A 51 3.82 -8.62 8.06
C LEU A 51 2.99 -9.67 7.28
N THR A 52 1.91 -10.19 7.87
CA THR A 52 0.94 -11.07 7.19
C THR A 52 -0.14 -10.31 6.43
N ALA A 53 -0.09 -8.98 6.44
CA ALA A 53 -1.08 -8.13 5.81
C ALA A 53 -0.75 -7.83 4.34
N CYS A 54 -1.80 -7.55 3.58
CA CYS A 54 -1.73 -7.10 2.19
C CYS A 54 -2.47 -5.77 2.02
N LEU A 55 -1.82 -4.80 1.38
CA LEU A 55 -2.44 -3.58 0.93
C LEU A 55 -3.01 -3.79 -0.47
N VAL A 56 -4.32 -3.68 -0.62
CA VAL A 56 -5.04 -3.78 -1.89
C VAL A 56 -5.49 -2.39 -2.30
N VAL A 57 -4.97 -1.92 -3.42
CA VAL A 57 -5.31 -0.63 -4.02
C VAL A 57 -6.34 -0.86 -5.12
N THR A 58 -7.48 -0.18 -4.99
CA THR A 58 -8.57 -0.22 -5.97
C THR A 58 -8.83 1.15 -6.57
N ASP A 59 -9.30 1.22 -7.81
CA ASP A 59 -9.75 2.46 -8.45
C ASP A 59 -11.19 2.83 -8.02
N GLU A 60 -11.70 3.97 -8.48
CA GLU A 60 -13.09 4.41 -8.30
C GLU A 60 -14.13 3.41 -8.82
N ALA A 61 -13.78 2.61 -9.82
CA ALA A 61 -14.61 1.51 -10.30
C ALA A 61 -14.66 0.30 -9.35
N GLY A 62 -13.78 0.23 -8.35
CA GLY A 62 -13.60 -0.92 -7.46
C GLY A 62 -12.71 -2.02 -8.02
N ASP A 63 -12.11 -1.81 -9.20
CA ASP A 63 -11.12 -2.73 -9.78
C ASP A 63 -9.80 -2.67 -9.01
N VAL A 64 -9.24 -3.84 -8.70
CA VAL A 64 -7.93 -3.95 -8.06
C VAL A 64 -6.86 -3.55 -9.08
N VAL A 65 -6.18 -2.45 -8.79
CA VAL A 65 -5.10 -1.92 -9.63
C VAL A 65 -3.75 -2.48 -9.16
N LEU A 66 -3.59 -2.65 -7.84
CA LEU A 66 -2.32 -3.01 -7.25
C LEU A 66 -2.53 -3.72 -5.91
N GLU A 67 -1.77 -4.79 -5.68
CA GLU A 67 -1.86 -5.60 -4.46
C GLU A 67 -0.44 -5.85 -3.93
N PHE A 68 -0.17 -5.37 -2.72
CA PHE A 68 1.18 -5.33 -2.14
C PHE A 68 1.20 -5.90 -0.72
N PRO A 69 1.88 -7.03 -0.48
CA PRO A 69 2.08 -7.55 0.86
C PRO A 69 3.07 -6.68 1.64
N PHE A 70 2.79 -6.47 2.93
CA PHE A 70 3.65 -5.66 3.81
C PHE A 70 5.06 -6.27 3.94
N SER A 71 5.17 -7.59 3.84
CA SER A 71 6.47 -8.31 3.83
C SER A 71 7.38 -7.90 2.68
N GLU A 72 6.81 -7.50 1.54
CA GLU A 72 7.57 -7.01 0.38
C GLU A 72 8.27 -5.69 0.72
N VAL A 73 7.58 -4.76 1.38
CA VAL A 73 8.11 -3.42 1.71
C VAL A 73 9.27 -3.48 2.71
N VAL A 74 9.28 -4.48 3.58
CA VAL A 74 10.39 -4.73 4.51
C VAL A 74 11.59 -5.38 3.80
N SER A 75 11.32 -6.15 2.73
CA SER A 75 12.35 -6.86 1.95
C SER A 75 12.95 -5.99 0.84
N LEU A 76 12.20 -5.01 0.35
CA LEU A 76 12.67 -4.01 -0.58
C LEU A 76 13.71 -3.14 0.14
N PRO A 77 14.99 -3.11 -0.29
CA PRO A 77 15.87 -2.05 0.14
C PRO A 77 15.20 -0.71 -0.20
N PRO A 78 15.37 0.36 0.62
CA PRO A 78 14.93 1.67 0.21
C PRO A 78 15.66 1.97 -1.10
N ASP A 79 14.95 1.87 -2.22
CA ASP A 79 15.52 2.00 -3.54
C ASP A 79 16.17 3.39 -3.59
N ALA A 80 17.50 3.38 -3.48
CA ALA A 80 18.32 4.53 -3.70
C ALA A 80 18.29 4.78 -5.20
N ASP A 81 17.36 5.64 -5.56
CA ASP A 81 17.33 6.47 -6.75
C ASP A 81 16.93 5.79 -8.09
N PRO A 82 15.87 6.32 -8.73
CA PRO A 82 15.57 6.04 -10.12
C PRO A 82 16.54 6.85 -10.99
N THR A 83 17.59 6.25 -11.55
CA THR A 83 18.26 6.84 -12.71
C THR A 83 18.89 5.79 -13.63
N LEU A 84 18.12 5.47 -14.68
CA LEU A 84 18.49 5.33 -16.10
C LEU A 84 19.88 4.76 -16.48
N HIS A 85 19.83 3.68 -17.28
CA HIS A 85 20.47 3.47 -18.59
C HIS A 85 22.00 3.57 -18.74
#